data_AF-H6QQR8-F1
#
_entry.id   AF-H6QQR8-F1
#
_cell.length_a   1.000
_cell.length_b   1.000
_cell.length_c   1.000
_cell.angle_alpha   90.00
_cell.angle_beta   90.00
_cell.angle_gamma   90.00
#
_symmetry.space_group_name_H-M   'P 1'
#
loop_
_entity.id
_entity.type
_entity.pdbx_description
1 polymer ?
#
loop_
_entity_poly.entity_id
_entity_poly.type
_entity_poly.pdbx_seq_one_letter_code
_entity_poly.pdbx_strand_id
1 'polypeptide(L)'
;MTNCEMSRSTQADPVLEALQVLVDTHHDRSRSPHPSNTWEENGELAKDDLDEKKKLLDELRSSLLPLMKHELKTLSTALDRPHDSSEYTSPDIKLTLQTLSNLDLTMQKSLHYVKSSPLKALQPTDTCDHHFEQCKSFRLFNLETQIGFLEMHLSFTFSAYLKSFRSSNLPIKRPDDPGYRAPTPREETNSCLYEIDQAIKWSQASDFALLQLKWRGVVKGFHDLLARLASLIGRRQENNNVFRNYIVEQARLNIPIIKLLRTLYHKISNTTTKKLMFTLDTEVNSNTLHTLNQEPDIILYNCTVHVKCLDESYRYNSMTDTSRSLYDRNKCLSQTVESTVALLALYIIPLSPKVDHSSLESDFKAWLSEWHVLWQTAKQRFMDAMYIYEEENQ
;
A
#
# COMPACT_ATOMS: atom_id res chain seq x y z
N MET A 1 -3.12 -33.29 -38.93
CA MET A 1 -2.90 -32.36 -37.79
C MET A 1 -2.85 -30.90 -38.22
N THR A 2 -2.43 -30.56 -39.43
CA THR A 2 -2.31 -29.17 -39.96
C THR A 2 -3.62 -28.39 -40.16
N ASN A 3 -4.75 -29.05 -40.47
CA ASN A 3 -6.03 -28.34 -40.68
C ASN A 3 -6.74 -27.88 -39.38
N CYS A 4 -6.41 -28.48 -38.23
CA CYS A 4 -7.05 -28.14 -36.95
C CYS A 4 -6.33 -26.98 -36.24
N GLU A 5 -5.02 -26.82 -36.49
CA GLU A 5 -4.22 -25.67 -35.99
C GLU A 5 -4.50 -24.39 -36.80
N MET A 6 -4.63 -24.48 -38.13
CA MET A 6 -5.01 -23.33 -38.97
C MET A 6 -6.42 -22.82 -38.67
N SER A 7 -7.40 -23.69 -38.38
CA SER A 7 -8.76 -23.23 -38.06
C SER A 7 -8.86 -22.55 -36.69
N ARG A 8 -7.98 -22.89 -35.73
CA ARG A 8 -7.89 -22.23 -34.42
C ARG A 8 -7.35 -20.80 -34.53
N SER A 9 -6.36 -20.59 -35.40
CA SER A 9 -5.81 -19.25 -35.68
C SER A 9 -6.90 -18.31 -36.19
N THR A 10 -7.64 -18.69 -37.23
CA THR A 10 -8.64 -17.80 -37.86
C THR A 10 -9.87 -17.53 -36.99
N GLN A 11 -10.19 -18.42 -36.04
CA GLN A 11 -11.30 -18.25 -35.09
C GLN A 11 -10.92 -17.44 -33.84
N ALA A 12 -9.66 -17.45 -33.42
CA ALA A 12 -9.18 -16.70 -32.26
C ALA A 12 -8.79 -15.24 -32.59
N ASP A 13 -8.65 -14.90 -33.88
CA ASP A 13 -8.26 -13.56 -34.35
C ASP A 13 -9.12 -12.41 -33.77
N PRO A 14 -10.47 -12.51 -33.68
CA PRO A 14 -11.28 -11.44 -33.09
C PRO A 14 -11.01 -11.23 -31.58
N VAL A 15 -10.76 -12.31 -30.85
CA VAL A 15 -10.45 -12.25 -29.40
C VAL A 15 -9.06 -11.65 -29.19
N LEU A 16 -8.10 -12.00 -30.03
CA LEU A 16 -6.75 -11.43 -30.03
C LEU A 16 -6.76 -9.93 -30.33
N GLU A 17 -7.54 -9.51 -31.32
CA GLU A 17 -7.71 -8.09 -31.67
C GLU A 17 -8.35 -7.31 -30.50
N ALA A 18 -9.42 -7.85 -29.92
CA ALA A 18 -10.07 -7.25 -28.75
C ALA A 18 -9.13 -7.12 -27.54
N LEU A 19 -8.35 -8.16 -27.24
CA LEU A 19 -7.34 -8.12 -26.17
C LEU A 19 -6.26 -7.07 -26.44
N GLN A 20 -5.78 -6.96 -27.69
CA GLN A 20 -4.78 -5.96 -28.07
C GLN A 20 -5.34 -4.54 -27.89
N VAL A 21 -6.55 -4.27 -28.38
CA VAL A 21 -7.22 -2.97 -28.21
C VAL A 21 -7.37 -2.61 -26.74
N LEU A 22 -7.74 -3.56 -25.87
CA LEU A 22 -7.87 -3.31 -24.43
C LEU A 22 -6.51 -3.01 -23.78
N VAL A 23 -5.46 -3.75 -24.12
CA VAL A 23 -4.11 -3.48 -23.63
C VAL A 23 -3.66 -2.07 -23.99
N ASP A 24 -3.86 -1.66 -25.25
CA ASP A 24 -3.48 -0.33 -25.73
C ASP A 24 -4.31 0.77 -25.04
N THR A 25 -5.63 0.56 -24.92
CA THR A 25 -6.55 1.50 -24.24
C THR A 25 -6.17 1.72 -22.78
N HIS A 26 -5.89 0.64 -22.03
CA HIS A 26 -5.48 0.75 -20.63
C HIS A 26 -4.07 1.34 -20.49
N HIS A 27 -3.17 1.04 -21.43
CA HIS A 27 -1.84 1.65 -21.46
C HIS A 27 -1.92 3.18 -21.64
N ASP A 28 -2.74 3.66 -22.57
CA ASP A 28 -2.93 5.09 -22.79
C ASP A 28 -3.58 5.78 -21.59
N ARG A 29 -4.60 5.14 -20.98
CA ARG A 29 -5.26 5.68 -19.78
C ARG A 29 -4.31 5.82 -18.60
N SER A 30 -3.38 4.88 -18.42
CA SER A 30 -2.36 4.94 -17.36
C SER A 30 -1.33 6.08 -17.55
N ARG A 31 -1.13 6.54 -18.79
CA ARG A 31 -0.18 7.62 -19.13
C ARG A 31 -0.83 9.00 -19.14
N SER A 32 -2.15 9.10 -19.23
CA SER A 32 -2.83 10.38 -19.31
C SER A 32 -2.86 11.05 -17.93
N PRO A 33 -2.28 12.27 -17.76
CA PRO A 33 -2.38 13.00 -16.52
C PRO A 33 -3.85 13.21 -16.19
N HIS A 34 -4.28 12.80 -14.99
CA HIS A 34 -5.61 13.15 -14.52
C HIS A 34 -5.66 14.66 -14.34
N PRO A 35 -6.67 15.37 -14.89
CA PRO A 35 -6.79 16.80 -14.71
C PRO A 35 -6.86 17.09 -13.21
N SER A 36 -5.84 17.80 -12.71
CA SER A 36 -5.86 18.39 -11.38
C SER A 36 -6.88 19.52 -11.42
N ASN A 37 -8.11 19.20 -11.05
CA ASN A 37 -9.15 20.18 -10.96
C ASN A 37 -8.72 21.19 -9.83
N THR A 38 -8.45 22.45 -10.17
CA THR A 38 -8.24 23.58 -9.23
C THR A 38 -9.54 24.36 -9.07
N TRP A 39 -9.96 24.74 -7.85
CA TRP A 39 -11.06 25.68 -7.64
C TRP A 39 -10.76 26.69 -6.53
N GLU A 40 -11.39 27.85 -6.67
CA GLU A 40 -11.36 29.01 -5.79
C GLU A 40 -12.30 28.79 -4.60
N GLU A 41 -11.87 29.15 -3.39
CA GLU A 41 -12.71 29.13 -2.19
C GLU A 41 -14.00 29.91 -2.45
N ASN A 42 -15.17 29.26 -2.53
CA ASN A 42 -16.51 29.81 -2.20
C ASN A 42 -17.60 28.80 -2.61
N GLY A 43 -18.12 28.00 -1.67
CA GLY A 43 -19.35 27.24 -1.89
C GLY A 43 -19.61 26.19 -0.83
N GLU A 44 -20.63 26.41 0.01
CA GLU A 44 -21.17 25.38 0.89
C GLU A 44 -21.66 24.19 0.05
N LEU A 45 -21.17 22.98 0.36
CA LEU A 45 -21.54 21.74 -0.32
C LEU A 45 -23.01 21.40 -0.05
N ALA A 46 -23.77 21.11 -1.12
CA ALA A 46 -25.17 20.71 -0.99
C ALA A 46 -25.28 19.28 -0.47
N LYS A 47 -26.25 19.02 0.42
CA LYS A 47 -26.56 17.68 0.93
C LYS A 47 -26.85 16.67 -0.19
N ASP A 48 -27.46 17.14 -1.27
CA ASP A 48 -27.83 16.31 -2.43
C ASP A 48 -26.61 15.72 -3.14
N ASP A 49 -25.50 16.49 -3.21
CA ASP A 49 -24.23 16.04 -3.79
C ASP A 49 -23.61 14.88 -3.00
N LEU A 50 -23.74 14.94 -1.66
CA LEU A 50 -23.27 13.89 -0.76
C LEU A 50 -24.09 12.60 -0.92
N ASP A 51 -25.42 12.73 -1.02
CA ASP A 51 -26.33 11.60 -1.18
C ASP A 51 -26.17 10.92 -2.55
N GLU A 52 -25.94 11.69 -3.62
CA GLU A 52 -25.58 11.14 -4.93
C GLU A 52 -24.26 10.37 -4.86
N LYS A 53 -23.22 10.95 -4.25
CA LYS A 53 -21.93 10.26 -4.12
C LYS A 53 -22.06 8.96 -3.33
N LYS A 54 -22.84 8.94 -2.24
CA LYS A 54 -23.11 7.71 -1.47
C LYS A 54 -23.72 6.63 -2.34
N LYS A 55 -24.72 6.96 -3.16
CA LYS A 55 -25.35 6.00 -4.09
C LYS A 55 -24.36 5.41 -5.09
N LEU A 56 -23.51 6.25 -5.69
CA LEU A 56 -22.47 5.79 -6.63
C LEU A 56 -21.46 4.84 -5.95
N LEU A 57 -21.05 5.16 -4.72
CA LEU A 57 -20.16 4.30 -3.94
C LEU A 57 -20.83 2.97 -3.57
N ASP A 58 -22.11 3.00 -3.20
CA ASP A 58 -22.85 1.79 -2.88
C ASP A 58 -23.04 0.90 -4.11
N GLU A 59 -23.32 1.46 -5.29
CA GLU A 59 -23.41 0.72 -6.55
C GLU A 59 -22.05 0.12 -6.96
N LEU A 60 -20.96 0.89 -6.84
CA LEU A 60 -19.60 0.40 -7.07
C LEU A 60 -19.30 -0.86 -6.25
N ARG A 61 -19.67 -0.83 -4.96
CA ARG A 61 -19.38 -1.89 -3.99
C ARG A 61 -20.28 -3.10 -4.14
N SER A 62 -21.58 -2.88 -4.33
CA SER A 62 -22.60 -3.93 -4.33
C SER A 62 -22.80 -4.59 -5.70
N SER A 63 -22.46 -3.89 -6.78
CA SER A 63 -22.76 -4.33 -8.14
C SER A 63 -21.51 -4.39 -9.03
N LEU A 64 -20.81 -3.27 -9.23
CA LEU A 64 -19.73 -3.21 -10.23
C LEU A 64 -18.53 -4.11 -9.89
N LEU A 65 -18.03 -4.07 -8.65
CA LEU A 65 -16.92 -4.92 -8.21
C LEU A 65 -17.27 -6.42 -8.24
N PRO A 66 -18.43 -6.88 -7.71
CA PRO A 66 -18.88 -8.26 -7.89
C PRO A 66 -19.05 -8.70 -9.35
N LEU A 67 -19.58 -7.81 -10.21
CA LEU A 67 -19.75 -8.09 -11.63
C LEU A 67 -18.39 -8.29 -12.33
N MET A 68 -17.41 -7.41 -12.09
CA MET A 68 -16.05 -7.59 -12.59
C MET A 68 -15.44 -8.92 -12.14
N LYS A 69 -15.65 -9.30 -10.87
CA LYS A 69 -15.20 -10.59 -10.33
C LYS A 69 -15.81 -11.77 -11.10
N HIS A 70 -17.11 -11.71 -11.38
CA HIS A 70 -17.80 -12.73 -12.14
C HIS A 70 -17.27 -12.83 -13.57
N GLU A 71 -17.17 -11.70 -14.27
CA GLU A 71 -16.67 -11.64 -15.65
C GLU A 71 -15.23 -12.13 -15.78
N LEU A 72 -14.34 -11.82 -14.81
CA LEU A 72 -12.98 -12.36 -14.80
C LEU A 72 -12.93 -13.88 -14.64
N LYS A 73 -13.80 -14.45 -13.82
CA LYS A 73 -13.91 -15.91 -13.66
C LYS A 73 -14.43 -16.57 -14.94
N THR A 74 -15.40 -15.94 -15.60
CA THR A 74 -15.93 -16.37 -16.90
C THR A 74 -14.83 -16.33 -17.96
N LEU A 75 -14.06 -15.24 -18.02
CA LEU A 75 -12.93 -15.07 -18.95
C LEU A 75 -11.88 -16.16 -18.73
N SER A 76 -11.50 -16.40 -17.48
CA SER A 76 -10.54 -17.46 -17.14
C SER A 76 -11.05 -18.85 -17.51
N THR A 77 -12.33 -19.14 -17.28
CA THR A 77 -12.91 -20.43 -17.67
C THR A 77 -12.96 -20.61 -19.19
N ALA A 78 -13.17 -19.52 -19.94
CA ALA A 78 -13.21 -19.52 -21.39
C ALA A 78 -11.81 -19.68 -22.03
N LEU A 79 -10.79 -19.03 -21.46
CA LEU A 79 -9.44 -18.92 -22.05
C LEU A 79 -8.39 -19.86 -21.44
N ASP A 80 -8.61 -20.39 -20.23
CA ASP A 80 -7.65 -21.20 -19.45
C ASP A 80 -8.21 -22.60 -19.11
N ARG A 81 -8.76 -23.30 -20.12
CA ARG A 81 -9.38 -24.64 -19.95
C ARG A 81 -8.30 -25.73 -19.77
N PRO A 82 -8.45 -26.68 -18.81
CA PRO A 82 -7.43 -27.68 -18.49
C PRO A 82 -7.01 -28.53 -19.69
N HIS A 83 -5.71 -28.82 -19.75
CA HIS A 83 -5.04 -29.54 -20.83
C HIS A 83 -5.48 -31.02 -20.96
N ASP A 84 -6.21 -31.55 -19.97
CA ASP A 84 -6.55 -32.98 -19.82
C ASP A 84 -7.95 -33.35 -20.36
N SER A 85 -8.77 -32.40 -20.82
CA SER A 85 -10.08 -32.74 -21.40
C SER A 85 -9.92 -33.11 -22.88
N SER A 86 -10.09 -34.39 -23.22
CA SER A 86 -10.08 -34.90 -24.60
C SER A 86 -11.19 -34.33 -25.50
N GLU A 87 -12.14 -33.58 -24.94
CA GLU A 87 -13.20 -32.87 -25.66
C GLU A 87 -12.86 -31.38 -25.79
N TYR A 88 -12.04 -31.07 -26.80
CA TYR A 88 -11.70 -29.70 -27.17
C TYR A 88 -12.87 -29.00 -27.88
N THR A 89 -13.81 -28.43 -27.13
CA THR A 89 -14.76 -27.46 -27.68
C THR A 89 -14.10 -26.08 -27.71
N SER A 90 -13.92 -25.49 -28.89
CA SER A 90 -13.40 -24.13 -29.09
C SER A 90 -14.05 -23.14 -28.11
N PRO A 91 -13.32 -22.12 -27.59
CA PRO A 91 -13.93 -21.08 -26.76
C PRO A 91 -15.13 -20.48 -27.49
N ASP A 92 -16.23 -20.21 -26.77
CA ASP A 92 -17.33 -19.43 -27.35
C ASP A 92 -16.81 -18.00 -27.56
N ILE A 93 -16.38 -17.71 -28.78
CA ILE A 93 -15.80 -16.43 -29.19
C ILE A 93 -16.76 -15.30 -28.88
N LYS A 94 -18.07 -15.50 -29.10
CA LYS A 94 -19.09 -14.48 -28.85
C LYS A 94 -19.20 -14.18 -27.36
N LEU A 95 -19.28 -15.22 -26.53
CA LEU A 95 -19.29 -15.08 -25.07
C LEU A 95 -18.01 -14.39 -24.57
N THR A 96 -16.85 -14.80 -25.10
CA THR A 96 -15.54 -14.26 -24.71
C THR A 96 -15.41 -12.77 -25.03
N LEU A 97 -15.81 -12.36 -26.24
CA LEU A 97 -15.82 -10.95 -26.64
C LEU A 97 -16.78 -10.14 -25.77
N GLN A 98 -17.97 -10.68 -25.50
CA GLN A 98 -18.94 -10.03 -24.62
C GLN A 98 -18.39 -9.84 -23.20
N THR A 99 -17.73 -10.85 -22.64
CA THR A 99 -17.08 -10.76 -21.33
C THR A 99 -15.95 -9.72 -21.31
N LEU A 100 -15.12 -9.65 -22.35
CA LEU A 100 -14.08 -8.61 -22.46
C LEU A 100 -14.67 -7.19 -22.52
N SER A 101 -15.73 -6.99 -23.32
CA SER A 101 -16.43 -5.70 -23.39
C SER A 101 -17.10 -5.34 -22.06
N ASN A 102 -17.71 -6.31 -21.37
CA ASN A 102 -18.33 -6.10 -20.07
C ASN A 102 -17.29 -5.69 -19.01
N LEU A 103 -16.10 -6.32 -19.02
CA LEU A 103 -15.00 -5.96 -18.12
C LEU A 103 -14.56 -4.52 -18.30
N ASP A 104 -14.28 -4.09 -19.53
CA ASP A 104 -13.85 -2.72 -19.81
C ASP A 104 -14.94 -1.70 -19.46
N LEU A 105 -16.20 -1.96 -19.85
CA LEU A 105 -17.31 -1.07 -19.50
C LEU A 105 -17.49 -0.94 -17.98
N THR A 106 -17.39 -2.06 -17.25
CA THR A 106 -17.56 -2.06 -15.79
C THR A 106 -16.39 -1.37 -15.10
N MET A 107 -15.16 -1.51 -15.63
CA MET A 107 -13.97 -0.81 -15.17
C MET A 107 -14.08 0.71 -15.42
N GLN A 108 -14.52 1.12 -16.62
CA GLN A 108 -14.73 2.53 -16.97
C GLN A 108 -15.78 3.18 -16.07
N LYS A 109 -16.92 2.51 -15.83
CA LYS A 109 -17.94 2.96 -14.87
C LYS A 109 -17.37 3.09 -13.46
N SER A 110 -16.53 2.14 -13.04
CA SER A 110 -15.92 2.18 -11.70
C SER A 110 -14.97 3.36 -11.54
N LEU A 111 -14.10 3.60 -12.53
CA LEU A 111 -13.25 4.79 -12.56
C LEU A 111 -14.07 6.07 -12.57
N HIS A 112 -15.14 6.10 -13.37
CA HIS A 112 -16.05 7.22 -13.40
C HIS A 112 -16.65 7.47 -12.02
N TYR A 113 -17.23 6.48 -11.34
CA TYR A 113 -17.89 6.67 -10.03
C TYR A 113 -16.95 7.17 -8.94
N VAL A 114 -15.68 6.76 -8.98
CA VAL A 114 -14.71 7.25 -8.01
C VAL A 114 -14.26 8.68 -8.34
N LYS A 115 -14.00 8.98 -9.62
CA LYS A 115 -13.52 10.28 -10.11
C LYS A 115 -14.61 11.35 -10.24
N SER A 116 -15.84 10.94 -10.50
CA SER A 116 -17.03 11.80 -10.56
C SER A 116 -17.28 12.26 -9.13
N SER A 117 -16.90 13.49 -8.84
CA SER A 117 -17.08 14.05 -7.52
C SER A 117 -17.55 15.49 -7.62
N PRO A 118 -18.70 15.82 -7.00
CA PRO A 118 -19.01 17.20 -6.65
C PRO A 118 -18.10 17.73 -5.51
N LEU A 119 -17.44 16.83 -4.77
CA LEU A 119 -16.43 17.16 -3.75
C LEU A 119 -15.07 17.34 -4.44
N LYS A 120 -14.54 18.56 -4.42
CA LYS A 120 -13.25 18.88 -5.04
C LYS A 120 -12.29 19.48 -4.00
N ALA A 121 -11.53 18.64 -3.32
CA ALA A 121 -10.22 18.20 -3.74
C ALA A 121 -10.04 16.77 -3.21
N LEU A 122 -9.52 15.86 -4.03
CA LEU A 122 -8.99 14.57 -3.56
C LEU A 122 -7.73 14.75 -2.70
N GLN A 123 -7.40 15.99 -2.33
CA GLN A 123 -6.35 16.27 -1.39
C GLN A 123 -6.88 15.82 -0.03
N PRO A 124 -6.23 14.84 0.61
CA PRO A 124 -6.69 14.36 1.89
C PRO A 124 -6.54 15.41 3.00
N THR A 125 -6.29 16.68 2.69
CA THR A 125 -6.05 17.80 3.61
C THR A 125 -7.29 18.59 3.98
N ASP A 126 -8.48 18.20 3.48
CA ASP A 126 -9.73 18.85 3.88
C ASP A 126 -9.96 18.69 5.39
N THR A 127 -10.05 19.82 6.08
CA THR A 127 -10.22 19.89 7.54
C THR A 127 -11.69 19.87 7.96
N CYS A 128 -12.64 20.03 7.05
CA CYS A 128 -14.06 20.25 7.36
C CYS A 128 -14.98 19.05 7.05
N ASP A 129 -14.45 17.87 6.72
CA ASP A 129 -15.24 16.72 6.27
C ASP A 129 -15.56 15.69 7.37
N HIS A 130 -15.45 16.09 8.64
CA HIS A 130 -15.66 15.26 9.83
C HIS A 130 -16.95 14.40 9.76
N HIS A 131 -18.04 14.99 9.25
CA HIS A 131 -19.37 14.37 9.19
C HIS A 131 -19.69 13.66 7.87
N PHE A 132 -18.74 13.54 6.93
CA PHE A 132 -19.00 12.98 5.60
C PHE A 132 -18.96 11.45 5.55
N GLU A 133 -18.66 10.78 6.67
CA GLU A 133 -18.69 9.33 6.83
C GLU A 133 -17.94 8.59 5.70
N GLN A 134 -18.67 7.93 4.79
CA GLN A 134 -18.16 7.16 3.66
C GLN A 134 -17.57 8.03 2.55
N CYS A 135 -17.90 9.32 2.53
CA CYS A 135 -17.50 10.27 1.51
C CYS A 135 -16.36 11.19 1.95
N LYS A 136 -15.72 10.93 3.10
CA LYS A 136 -14.49 11.63 3.50
C LYS A 136 -13.46 11.61 2.37
N SER A 137 -12.78 12.73 2.13
CA SER A 137 -11.77 12.86 1.06
C SER A 137 -10.67 11.78 1.15
N PHE A 138 -10.23 11.44 2.37
CA PHE A 138 -9.30 10.35 2.67
C PHE A 138 -9.79 8.99 2.15
N ARG A 139 -11.07 8.67 2.32
CA ARG A 139 -11.65 7.40 1.91
C ARG A 139 -11.82 7.32 0.40
N LEU A 140 -12.26 8.43 -0.21
CA LEU A 140 -12.37 8.54 -1.66
C LEU A 140 -11.00 8.41 -2.33
N PHE A 141 -9.97 9.09 -1.81
CA PHE A 141 -8.60 8.99 -2.30
C PHE A 141 -8.05 7.56 -2.22
N ASN A 142 -8.24 6.89 -1.09
CA ASN A 142 -7.82 5.49 -0.93
C ASN A 142 -8.56 4.58 -1.91
N LEU A 143 -9.88 4.75 -2.06
CA LEU A 143 -10.68 3.96 -3.00
C LEU A 143 -10.26 4.20 -4.45
N GLU A 144 -9.97 5.44 -4.85
CA GLU A 144 -9.45 5.77 -6.18
C GLU A 144 -8.14 5.06 -6.46
N THR A 145 -7.23 5.10 -5.48
CA THR A 145 -5.95 4.41 -5.57
C THR A 145 -6.15 2.90 -5.77
N GLN A 146 -7.08 2.29 -5.02
CA GLN A 146 -7.40 0.86 -5.17
C GLN A 146 -8.01 0.52 -6.54
N ILE A 147 -8.95 1.34 -7.03
CA ILE A 147 -9.54 1.14 -8.36
C ILE A 147 -8.50 1.37 -9.48
N GLY A 148 -7.56 2.29 -9.30
CA GLY A 148 -6.42 2.46 -10.20
C GLY A 148 -5.48 1.25 -10.24
N PHE A 149 -5.19 0.63 -9.08
CA PHE A 149 -4.45 -0.63 -9.05
C PHE A 149 -5.20 -1.76 -9.74
N LEU A 150 -6.52 -1.87 -9.52
CA LEU A 150 -7.34 -2.86 -10.18
C LEU A 150 -7.28 -2.72 -11.71
N GLU A 151 -7.35 -1.50 -12.24
CA GLU A 151 -7.17 -1.23 -13.67
C GLU A 151 -5.82 -1.72 -14.19
N MET A 152 -4.75 -1.47 -13.45
CA MET A 152 -3.40 -1.94 -13.80
C MET A 152 -3.35 -3.48 -13.87
N HIS A 153 -3.92 -4.18 -12.89
CA HIS A 153 -3.97 -5.64 -12.86
C HIS A 153 -4.83 -6.24 -13.97
N LEU A 154 -5.92 -5.57 -14.37
CA LEU A 154 -6.71 -5.97 -15.54
C LEU A 154 -5.87 -5.89 -16.82
N SER A 155 -5.11 -4.81 -17.00
CA SER A 155 -4.20 -4.65 -18.15
C SER A 155 -3.12 -5.74 -18.21
N PHE A 156 -2.54 -6.11 -17.06
CA PHE A 156 -1.60 -7.24 -16.99
C PHE A 156 -2.26 -8.57 -17.32
N THR A 157 -3.49 -8.79 -16.85
CA THR A 157 -4.28 -9.98 -17.17
C THR A 157 -4.53 -10.09 -18.68
N PHE A 158 -4.98 -9.02 -19.34
CA PHE A 158 -5.19 -9.01 -20.79
C PHE A 158 -3.88 -9.23 -21.56
N SER A 159 -2.79 -8.59 -21.11
CA SER A 159 -1.46 -8.77 -21.68
C SER A 159 -0.96 -10.21 -21.57
N ALA A 160 -1.23 -10.88 -20.46
CA ALA A 160 -0.86 -12.28 -20.25
C ALA A 160 -1.63 -13.21 -21.18
N TYR A 161 -2.96 -13.06 -21.29
CA TYR A 161 -3.75 -13.83 -22.25
C TYR A 161 -3.25 -13.62 -23.68
N LEU A 162 -3.03 -12.36 -24.10
CA LEU A 162 -2.54 -12.02 -25.42
C LEU A 162 -1.18 -12.68 -25.73
N LYS A 163 -0.24 -12.66 -24.79
CA LYS A 163 1.07 -13.34 -24.91
C LYS A 163 0.92 -14.86 -24.99
N SER A 164 0.01 -15.45 -24.22
CA SER A 164 -0.26 -16.90 -24.23
C SER A 164 -0.73 -17.36 -25.61
N PHE A 165 -1.68 -16.65 -26.23
CA PHE A 165 -2.15 -16.97 -27.57
C PHE A 165 -1.11 -16.73 -28.68
N ARG A 166 -0.24 -15.72 -28.54
CA ARG A 166 0.85 -15.46 -29.49
C ARG A 166 1.97 -16.50 -29.39
N SER A 167 2.29 -16.95 -28.19
CA SER A 167 3.33 -17.96 -27.94
C SER A 167 2.90 -19.38 -28.33
N SER A 168 1.61 -19.71 -28.27
CA SER A 168 1.08 -20.96 -28.83
C SER A 168 1.19 -21.05 -30.37
N ASN A 169 1.47 -19.93 -31.05
CA ASN A 169 1.63 -19.86 -32.52
C ASN A 169 3.11 -19.82 -32.96
N LEU A 170 4.07 -19.94 -32.04
CA LEU A 170 5.50 -19.91 -32.34
C LEU A 170 6.18 -21.22 -31.90
N PRO A 171 7.09 -21.80 -32.71
CA PRO A 171 7.92 -22.90 -32.26
C PRO A 171 8.75 -22.44 -31.05
N ILE A 172 8.68 -23.23 -29.97
CA ILE A 172 9.29 -22.96 -28.66
C ILE A 172 10.73 -22.46 -28.84
N LYS A 173 10.95 -21.15 -28.70
CA LYS A 173 12.29 -20.62 -28.45
C LYS A 173 12.56 -20.75 -26.95
N ARG A 174 13.72 -21.32 -26.63
CA ARG A 174 14.20 -21.49 -25.25
C ARG A 174 14.17 -20.14 -24.52
N PRO A 175 13.87 -20.10 -23.20
CA PRO A 175 13.92 -18.86 -22.46
C PRO A 175 15.35 -18.37 -22.38
N ASP A 176 15.59 -17.13 -22.79
CA ASP A 176 16.73 -16.35 -22.31
C ASP A 176 16.39 -15.88 -20.88
N ASP A 177 17.32 -16.10 -19.95
CA ASP A 177 17.28 -15.88 -18.50
C ASP A 177 16.64 -17.01 -17.63
N PRO A 178 17.45 -17.82 -16.91
CA PRO A 178 16.95 -18.87 -16.01
C PRO A 178 16.28 -18.33 -14.72
N GLY A 179 16.32 -17.03 -14.46
CA GLY A 179 15.79 -16.43 -13.22
C GLY A 179 14.37 -15.84 -13.30
N TYR A 180 13.88 -15.51 -14.50
CA TYR A 180 12.61 -14.78 -14.65
C TYR A 180 11.58 -15.57 -15.45
N ARG A 181 10.52 -16.03 -14.76
CA ARG A 181 9.33 -16.62 -15.37
C ARG A 181 8.24 -15.55 -15.39
N ALA A 182 7.79 -15.15 -16.59
CA ALA A 182 6.63 -14.28 -16.71
C ALA A 182 5.39 -14.95 -16.08
N PRO A 183 4.54 -14.20 -15.34
CA PRO A 183 3.32 -14.74 -14.77
C PRO A 183 2.40 -15.34 -15.84
N THR A 184 1.81 -16.47 -15.53
CA THR A 184 0.79 -17.10 -16.36
C THR A 184 -0.51 -16.29 -16.36
N PRO A 185 -1.37 -16.39 -17.39
CA PRO A 185 -2.68 -15.74 -17.38
C PRO A 185 -3.51 -16.08 -16.14
N ARG A 186 -3.37 -17.31 -15.62
CA ARG A 186 -4.01 -17.76 -14.39
C ARG A 186 -3.52 -17.04 -13.14
N GLU A 187 -2.21 -16.87 -13.02
CA GLU A 187 -1.60 -16.15 -11.89
C GLU A 187 -2.03 -14.68 -11.90
N GLU A 188 -2.03 -14.03 -13.07
CA GLU A 188 -2.52 -12.64 -13.21
C GLU A 188 -4.01 -12.52 -12.91
N THR A 189 -4.83 -13.44 -13.40
CA THR A 189 -6.27 -13.47 -13.09
C THR A 189 -6.49 -13.59 -11.59
N ASN A 190 -5.77 -14.49 -10.91
CA ASN A 190 -5.88 -14.67 -9.46
C ASN A 190 -5.43 -13.42 -8.70
N SER A 191 -4.38 -12.74 -9.16
CA SER A 191 -3.95 -11.45 -8.60
C SER A 191 -5.05 -10.40 -8.74
N CYS A 192 -5.65 -10.28 -9.93
CA CYS A 192 -6.73 -9.33 -10.17
C CYS A 192 -7.98 -9.62 -9.31
N LEU A 193 -8.37 -10.90 -9.18
CA LEU A 193 -9.46 -11.32 -8.31
C LEU A 193 -9.20 -10.99 -6.83
N TYR A 194 -7.96 -11.16 -6.38
CA TYR A 194 -7.55 -10.78 -5.03
C TYR A 194 -7.68 -9.28 -4.80
N GLU A 195 -7.27 -8.45 -5.77
CA GLU A 195 -7.42 -6.99 -5.67
C GLU A 195 -8.88 -6.54 -5.65
N ILE A 196 -9.77 -7.19 -6.40
CA ILE A 196 -11.22 -6.92 -6.30
C ILE A 196 -11.73 -7.21 -4.89
N ASP A 197 -11.32 -8.33 -4.30
CA ASP A 197 -11.72 -8.69 -2.93
C ASP A 197 -11.16 -7.71 -1.90
N GLN A 198 -9.94 -7.21 -2.10
CA GLN A 198 -9.40 -6.13 -1.29
C GLN A 198 -10.21 -4.84 -1.46
N ALA A 199 -10.51 -4.41 -2.68
CA ALA A 199 -11.28 -3.20 -2.94
C ALA A 199 -12.66 -3.25 -2.26
N ILE A 200 -13.39 -4.38 -2.38
CA ILE A 200 -14.68 -4.58 -1.69
C ILE A 200 -14.49 -4.47 -0.18
N LYS A 201 -13.53 -5.22 0.39
CA LYS A 201 -13.29 -5.24 1.83
C LYS A 201 -12.92 -3.86 2.39
N TRP A 202 -11.98 -3.16 1.75
CA TRP A 202 -11.47 -1.88 2.23
C TRP A 202 -12.45 -0.74 2.02
N SER A 203 -13.30 -0.82 1.00
CA SER A 203 -14.39 0.15 0.82
C SER A 203 -15.38 0.16 1.99
N GLN A 204 -15.53 -0.97 2.70
CA GLN A 204 -16.42 -1.13 3.84
C GLN A 204 -15.70 -0.96 5.19
N ALA A 205 -14.37 -0.96 5.20
CA ALA A 205 -13.56 -0.95 6.40
C ALA A 205 -13.55 0.43 7.07
N SER A 206 -13.67 0.50 8.40
CA SER A 206 -13.55 1.76 9.16
C SER A 206 -12.24 2.53 8.87
N ASP A 207 -12.22 3.83 9.12
CA ASP A 207 -11.02 4.67 9.01
C ASP A 207 -9.82 4.06 9.75
N PHE A 208 -10.07 3.56 10.96
CA PHE A 208 -9.06 2.89 11.76
C PHE A 208 -8.54 1.61 11.09
N ALA A 209 -9.42 0.78 10.53
CA ALA A 209 -9.01 -0.46 9.87
C ALA A 209 -8.14 -0.21 8.62
N LEU A 210 -8.40 0.89 7.88
CA LEU A 210 -7.57 1.33 6.75
C LEU A 210 -6.16 1.71 7.24
N LEU A 211 -6.06 2.51 8.30
CA LEU A 211 -4.78 2.88 8.91
C LEU A 211 -4.00 1.65 9.43
N GLN A 212 -4.69 0.71 10.08
CA GLN A 212 -4.08 -0.51 10.62
C GLN A 212 -3.48 -1.41 9.54
N LEU A 213 -4.02 -1.43 8.32
CA LEU A 213 -3.40 -2.13 7.20
C LEU A 213 -2.04 -1.54 6.89
N LYS A 214 -1.99 -0.21 6.76
CA LYS A 214 -0.75 0.54 6.48
C LYS A 214 0.30 0.33 7.57
N TRP A 215 -0.12 0.47 8.83
CA TRP A 215 0.76 0.32 9.98
C TRP A 215 1.37 -1.09 10.10
N ARG A 216 0.64 -2.14 9.72
CA ARG A 216 1.20 -3.50 9.67
C ARG A 216 2.35 -3.63 8.67
N GLY A 217 2.26 -2.92 7.55
CA GLY A 217 3.35 -2.84 6.57
C GLY A 217 4.64 -2.29 7.17
N VAL A 218 4.56 -1.18 7.91
CA VAL A 218 5.76 -0.57 8.51
C VAL A 218 6.37 -1.39 9.64
N VAL A 219 5.55 -2.15 10.39
CA VAL A 219 6.04 -3.07 11.43
C VAL A 219 7.01 -4.10 10.86
N LYS A 220 6.72 -4.63 9.67
CA LYS A 220 7.64 -5.54 8.95
C LYS A 220 8.94 -4.82 8.60
N GLY A 221 8.85 -3.59 8.07
CA GLY A 221 10.02 -2.78 7.78
C GLY A 221 10.94 -2.57 8.99
N PHE A 222 10.37 -2.24 10.16
CA PHE A 222 11.17 -2.11 11.39
C PHE A 222 11.79 -3.44 11.84
N HIS A 223 11.13 -4.57 11.61
CA HIS A 223 11.72 -5.90 11.88
C HIS A 223 12.97 -6.13 11.01
N ASP A 224 12.88 -5.82 9.72
CA ASP A 224 13.99 -5.98 8.78
C ASP A 224 15.17 -5.04 9.15
N LEU A 225 14.88 -3.81 9.57
CA LEU A 225 15.92 -2.88 10.06
C LEU A 225 16.63 -3.40 11.32
N LEU A 226 15.90 -4.00 12.26
CA LEU A 226 16.51 -4.61 13.44
C LEU A 226 17.43 -5.79 13.08
N ALA A 227 17.06 -6.60 12.08
CA ALA A 227 17.92 -7.67 11.58
C ALA A 227 19.19 -7.12 10.92
N ARG A 228 19.08 -6.03 10.14
CA ARG A 228 20.23 -5.34 9.54
C ARG A 228 21.18 -4.77 10.61
N LEU A 229 20.65 -4.13 11.65
CA LEU A 229 21.46 -3.64 12.77
C LEU A 229 22.14 -4.78 13.52
N ALA A 230 21.45 -5.89 13.78
CA ALA A 230 22.02 -7.06 14.43
C ALA A 230 23.18 -7.67 13.60
N SER A 231 23.00 -7.76 12.28
CA SER A 231 24.05 -8.19 11.35
C SER A 231 25.26 -7.26 11.40
N LEU A 232 25.04 -5.94 11.38
CA LEU A 232 26.11 -4.94 11.47
C LEU A 232 26.93 -5.07 12.76
N ILE A 233 26.25 -5.23 13.91
CA ILE A 233 26.89 -5.39 15.23
C ILE A 233 27.65 -6.72 15.33
N GLY A 234 27.15 -7.77 14.67
CA GLY A 234 27.76 -9.10 14.67
C GLY A 234 28.97 -9.27 13.75
N ARG A 235 29.33 -8.25 12.96
CA ARG A 235 30.50 -8.33 12.06
C ARG A 235 31.78 -8.47 12.87
N ARG A 236 32.56 -9.52 12.55
CA ARG A 236 33.84 -9.83 13.21
C ARG A 236 34.79 -8.64 13.06
N GLN A 237 35.23 -8.08 14.19
CA GLN A 237 36.20 -7.00 14.25
C GLN A 237 37.60 -7.58 13.94
N GLU A 238 37.87 -7.86 12.67
CA GLU A 238 39.19 -8.39 12.28
C GLU A 238 40.30 -7.34 12.40
N ASN A 239 39.94 -6.06 12.55
CA ASN A 239 40.86 -4.95 12.80
C ASN A 239 40.25 -4.01 13.86
N ASN A 240 41.02 -3.64 14.89
CA ASN A 240 40.70 -2.65 15.92
C ASN A 240 40.62 -1.23 15.33
N ASN A 241 39.66 -1.01 14.44
CA ASN A 241 39.44 0.29 13.82
C ASN A 241 38.46 1.10 14.68
N VAL A 242 38.96 2.19 15.26
CA VAL A 242 38.20 3.10 16.14
C VAL A 242 36.93 3.61 15.46
N PHE A 243 37.00 3.96 14.17
CA PHE A 243 35.82 4.44 13.42
C PHE A 243 34.76 3.35 13.27
N ARG A 244 35.15 2.11 12.95
CA ARG A 244 34.19 0.99 12.88
C ARG A 244 33.56 0.67 14.22
N ASN A 245 34.32 0.81 15.31
CA ASN A 245 33.78 0.65 16.67
C ASN A 245 32.75 1.74 16.98
N TYR A 246 33.04 3.00 16.64
CA TYR A 246 32.08 4.10 16.74
C TYR A 246 30.78 3.80 15.97
N ILE A 247 30.87 3.33 14.72
CA ILE A 247 29.69 2.97 13.93
C ILE A 247 28.89 1.82 14.58
N VAL A 248 29.57 0.84 15.19
CA VAL A 248 28.89 -0.25 15.93
C VAL A 248 28.17 0.28 17.18
N GLU A 249 28.76 1.22 17.91
CA GLU A 249 28.08 1.85 19.05
C GLU A 249 26.87 2.68 18.59
N GLN A 250 26.99 3.43 17.49
CA GLN A 250 25.85 4.16 16.89
C GLN A 250 24.73 3.20 16.46
N ALA A 251 25.08 2.03 15.90
CA ALA A 251 24.11 0.99 15.57
C ALA A 251 23.38 0.45 16.81
N ARG A 252 24.09 0.27 17.94
CA ARG A 252 23.49 -0.17 19.22
C ARG A 252 22.51 0.86 19.77
N LEU A 253 22.84 2.14 19.71
CA LEU A 253 21.97 3.23 20.17
C LEU A 253 20.68 3.36 19.34
N ASN A 254 20.70 2.92 18.08
CA ASN A 254 19.52 2.90 17.21
C ASN A 254 18.54 1.74 17.51
N ILE A 255 19.01 0.66 18.15
CA ILE A 255 18.15 -0.51 18.45
C ILE A 255 16.94 -0.12 19.31
N PRO A 256 17.09 0.59 20.45
CA PRO A 256 15.96 1.03 21.26
C PRO A 256 14.95 1.89 20.49
N ILE A 257 15.43 2.82 19.66
CA ILE A 257 14.59 3.71 18.84
C ILE A 257 13.70 2.88 17.91
N ILE A 258 14.30 2.00 17.10
CA ILE A 258 13.56 1.17 16.14
C ILE A 258 12.63 0.18 16.86
N LYS A 259 13.04 -0.36 18.01
CA LYS A 259 12.18 -1.24 18.84
C LYS A 259 10.96 -0.49 19.36
N LEU A 260 11.12 0.75 19.82
CA LEU A 260 10.00 1.56 20.32
C LEU A 260 9.01 1.84 19.19
N LEU A 261 9.48 2.30 18.02
CA LEU A 261 8.65 2.53 16.83
C LEU A 261 7.89 1.26 16.42
N ARG A 262 8.59 0.13 16.32
CA ARG A 262 7.97 -1.17 16.03
C ARG A 262 6.89 -1.52 17.05
N THR A 263 7.15 -1.28 18.34
CA THR A 263 6.20 -1.61 19.42
C THR A 263 4.96 -0.74 19.35
N LEU A 264 5.10 0.57 19.07
CA LEU A 264 3.98 1.48 18.85
C LEU A 264 3.09 0.99 17.72
N TYR A 265 3.63 0.86 16.51
CA TYR A 265 2.84 0.44 15.35
C TYR A 265 2.29 -0.97 15.49
N HIS A 266 3.01 -1.88 16.15
CA HIS A 266 2.49 -3.21 16.44
C HIS A 266 1.30 -3.16 17.41
N LYS A 267 1.37 -2.38 18.48
CA LYS A 267 0.31 -2.25 19.49
C LYS A 267 -0.99 -1.70 18.88
N ILE A 268 -0.91 -0.72 17.97
CA ILE A 268 -2.09 -0.09 17.35
C ILE A 268 -2.64 -0.83 16.13
N SER A 269 -1.87 -1.74 15.53
CA SER A 269 -2.25 -2.43 14.28
C SER A 269 -2.50 -3.94 14.41
N ASN A 270 -2.05 -4.56 15.50
CA ASN A 270 -2.22 -5.99 15.72
C ASN A 270 -3.61 -6.31 16.29
N THR A 271 -4.47 -6.87 15.45
CA THR A 271 -5.80 -7.36 15.80
C THR A 271 -5.89 -8.89 15.92
N THR A 272 -4.80 -9.61 15.64
CA THR A 272 -4.79 -11.09 15.52
C THR A 272 -4.56 -11.82 16.83
N THR A 273 -3.95 -11.17 17.83
CA THR A 273 -3.59 -11.82 19.10
C THR A 273 -4.35 -11.32 20.32
N LYS A 274 -4.82 -10.06 20.29
CA LYS A 274 -5.69 -9.50 21.33
C LYS A 274 -6.68 -8.54 20.67
N LYS A 275 -7.97 -8.66 21.03
CA LYS A 275 -8.96 -7.65 20.64
C LYS A 275 -8.54 -6.32 21.29
N LEU A 276 -8.28 -5.30 20.48
CA LEU A 276 -7.97 -3.97 21.00
C LEU A 276 -9.17 -3.45 21.80
N MET A 277 -8.90 -2.83 22.95
CA MET A 277 -9.91 -2.23 23.83
C MET A 277 -10.15 -0.76 23.51
N PHE A 278 -9.69 -0.30 22.36
CA PHE A 278 -9.78 1.08 21.88
C PHE A 278 -10.03 1.11 20.37
N THR A 279 -10.54 2.23 19.90
CA THR A 279 -10.74 2.55 18.48
C THR A 279 -10.33 3.99 18.20
N LEU A 280 -10.24 4.35 16.94
CA LEU A 280 -10.18 5.74 16.53
C LEU A 280 -11.58 6.37 16.59
N ASP A 281 -11.65 7.63 17.00
CA ASP A 281 -12.84 8.46 16.91
C ASP A 281 -13.38 8.47 15.47
N THR A 282 -14.70 8.39 15.31
CA THR A 282 -15.36 8.46 14.00
C THR A 282 -15.34 9.87 13.42
N GLU A 283 -15.19 10.90 14.25
CA GLU A 283 -15.19 12.31 13.84
C GLU A 283 -13.79 12.81 13.43
N VAL A 284 -12.80 11.95 13.19
CA VAL A 284 -11.50 12.39 12.65
C VAL A 284 -11.65 12.85 11.20
N ASN A 285 -11.19 14.07 10.86
CA ASN A 285 -11.20 14.59 9.49
C ASN A 285 -10.16 13.92 8.59
N SER A 286 -10.33 14.10 7.28
CA SER A 286 -9.42 13.56 6.28
C SER A 286 -7.98 14.03 6.47
N ASN A 287 -7.74 15.30 6.81
CA ASN A 287 -6.39 15.82 7.00
C ASN A 287 -5.61 15.04 8.06
N THR A 288 -6.26 14.77 9.18
CA THR A 288 -5.68 14.01 10.27
C THR A 288 -5.49 12.55 9.90
N LEU A 289 -6.50 11.93 9.25
CA LEU A 289 -6.40 10.55 8.77
C LEU A 289 -5.25 10.37 7.77
N HIS A 290 -5.06 11.34 6.88
CA HIS A 290 -3.97 11.33 5.92
C HIS A 290 -2.61 11.42 6.59
N THR A 291 -2.49 12.34 7.56
CA THR A 291 -1.27 12.50 8.36
C THR A 291 -0.92 11.16 9.04
N LEU A 292 -1.88 10.56 9.77
CA LEU A 292 -1.72 9.25 10.41
C LEU A 292 -1.40 8.10 9.43
N ASN A 293 -1.76 8.25 8.16
CA ASN A 293 -1.47 7.28 7.11
C ASN A 293 -0.07 7.46 6.48
N GLN A 294 0.43 8.70 6.37
CA GLN A 294 1.71 9.02 5.72
C GLN A 294 2.91 8.99 6.67
N GLU A 295 2.75 9.54 7.88
CA GLU A 295 3.83 9.64 8.88
C GLU A 295 4.57 8.32 9.15
N PRO A 296 3.92 7.14 9.21
CA PRO A 296 4.59 5.87 9.42
C PRO A 296 5.63 5.53 8.32
N ASP A 297 5.33 5.85 7.05
CA ASP A 297 6.27 5.63 5.95
C ASP A 297 7.45 6.59 6.03
N ILE A 298 7.19 7.86 6.39
CA ILE A 298 8.23 8.88 6.58
C ILE A 298 9.20 8.45 7.69
N ILE A 299 8.66 7.97 8.81
CA ILE A 299 9.44 7.43 9.94
C ILE A 299 10.28 6.24 9.47
N LEU A 300 9.66 5.25 8.82
CA LEU A 300 10.37 4.06 8.34
C LEU A 300 11.46 4.42 7.33
N TYR A 301 11.20 5.34 6.42
CA TYR A 301 12.17 5.82 5.44
C TYR A 301 13.38 6.47 6.12
N ASN A 302 13.16 7.39 7.06
CA ASN A 302 14.25 8.02 7.82
C ASN A 302 15.11 6.99 8.55
N CYS A 303 14.49 6.01 9.23
CA CYS A 303 15.22 4.92 9.86
C CYS A 303 15.99 4.05 8.84
N THR A 304 15.40 3.79 7.67
CA THR A 304 16.00 2.97 6.63
C THR A 304 17.24 3.61 6.04
N VAL A 305 17.16 4.91 5.72
CA VAL A 305 18.29 5.71 5.24
C VAL A 305 19.39 5.72 6.30
N HIS A 306 19.04 5.98 7.56
CA HIS A 306 20.02 6.01 8.65
C HIS A 306 20.77 4.68 8.83
N VAL A 307 20.04 3.56 8.89
CA VAL A 307 20.65 2.22 9.01
C VAL A 307 21.50 1.88 7.77
N LYS A 308 21.10 2.34 6.58
CA LYS A 308 21.90 2.19 5.37
C LYS A 308 23.20 2.99 5.44
N CYS A 309 23.17 4.24 5.88
CA CYS A 309 24.36 5.07 6.08
C CYS A 309 25.33 4.44 7.10
N LEU A 310 24.83 3.87 8.20
CA LEU A 310 25.67 3.14 9.15
C LEU A 310 26.36 1.93 8.50
N ASP A 311 25.61 1.15 7.71
CA ASP A 311 26.16 -0.01 7.00
C ASP A 311 27.25 0.39 5.99
N GLU A 312 26.99 1.41 5.18
CA GLU A 312 27.93 1.91 4.18
C GLU A 312 29.16 2.55 4.85
N SER A 313 28.97 3.32 5.92
CA SER A 313 30.07 3.91 6.69
C SER A 313 30.98 2.84 7.28
N TYR A 314 30.41 1.77 7.84
CA TYR A 314 31.19 0.62 8.33
C TYR A 314 32.00 -0.05 7.21
N ARG A 315 31.37 -0.27 6.05
CA ARG A 315 31.97 -0.95 4.89
C ARG A 315 33.12 -0.15 4.30
N TYR A 316 32.90 1.13 4.01
CA TYR A 316 33.89 2.01 3.38
C TYR A 316 34.88 2.61 4.36
N ASN A 317 34.65 2.46 5.67
CA ASN A 317 35.47 3.04 6.70
C ASN A 317 35.62 4.57 6.55
N SER A 318 34.52 5.22 6.19
CA SER A 318 34.42 6.66 5.99
C SER A 318 32.98 7.08 6.26
N MET A 319 32.77 8.27 6.80
CA MET A 319 31.41 8.78 6.97
C MET A 319 30.74 8.96 5.60
N THR A 320 29.61 8.28 5.38
CA THR A 320 28.83 8.40 4.14
C THR A 320 27.72 9.43 4.24
N ASP A 321 27.55 10.00 5.43
CA ASP A 321 26.51 10.95 5.73
C ASP A 321 27.09 12.24 6.30
N THR A 322 26.46 13.36 6.00
CA THR A 322 26.91 14.65 6.54
C THR A 322 26.28 14.89 7.90
N SER A 323 26.98 15.56 8.82
CA SER A 323 26.42 15.96 10.12
C SER A 323 25.09 16.72 9.96
N ARG A 324 25.03 17.60 8.95
CA ARG A 324 23.80 18.32 8.59
C ARG A 324 22.65 17.41 8.17
N SER A 325 22.89 16.46 7.25
CA SER A 325 21.83 15.54 6.80
C SER A 325 21.37 14.62 7.93
N LEU A 326 22.30 14.15 8.77
CA LEU A 326 21.98 13.38 9.97
C LEU A 326 21.08 14.19 10.92
N TYR A 327 21.47 15.43 11.23
CA TYR A 327 20.68 16.33 12.07
C TYR A 327 19.27 16.57 11.50
N ASP A 328 19.16 16.89 10.21
CA ASP A 328 17.88 17.16 9.55
C ASP A 328 16.96 15.93 9.58
N ARG A 329 17.50 14.72 9.32
CA ARG A 329 16.72 13.48 9.42
C ARG A 329 16.29 13.17 10.84
N ASN A 330 17.14 13.40 11.84
CA ASN A 330 16.77 13.18 13.25
C ASN A 330 15.70 14.16 13.73
N LYS A 331 15.79 15.42 13.29
CA LYS A 331 14.77 16.43 13.54
C LYS A 331 13.45 16.04 12.89
N CYS A 332 13.48 15.65 11.62
CA CYS A 332 12.29 15.17 10.89
C CYS A 332 11.66 13.96 11.59
N LEU A 333 12.45 12.92 11.88
CA LEU A 333 12.00 11.72 12.60
C LEU A 333 11.33 12.09 13.93
N SER A 334 11.97 12.96 14.72
CA SER A 334 11.43 13.38 16.00
C SER A 334 10.09 14.10 15.82
N GLN A 335 10.03 15.11 14.96
CA GLN A 335 8.80 15.88 14.72
C GLN A 335 7.65 14.99 14.25
N THR A 336 7.92 14.06 13.33
CA THR A 336 6.92 13.13 12.81
C THR A 336 6.42 12.18 13.90
N VAL A 337 7.29 11.66 14.77
CA VAL A 337 6.87 10.80 15.88
C VAL A 337 6.05 11.56 16.92
N GLU A 338 6.47 12.77 17.29
CA GLU A 338 5.71 13.60 18.24
C GLU A 338 4.31 13.94 17.69
N SER A 339 4.22 14.25 16.40
CA SER A 339 2.95 14.49 15.70
C SER A 339 2.05 13.25 15.75
N THR A 340 2.56 12.08 15.35
CA THR A 340 1.80 10.81 15.43
C THR A 340 1.30 10.55 16.85
N VAL A 341 2.16 10.68 17.86
CA VAL A 341 1.79 10.42 19.27
C VAL A 341 0.71 11.38 19.74
N ALA A 342 0.82 12.67 19.42
CA ALA A 342 -0.17 13.67 19.78
C ALA A 342 -1.55 13.37 19.15
N LEU A 343 -1.56 13.03 17.85
CA LEU A 343 -2.79 12.66 17.15
C LEU A 343 -3.42 11.38 17.71
N LEU A 344 -2.62 10.37 18.01
CA LEU A 344 -3.11 9.13 18.64
C LEU A 344 -3.68 9.40 20.05
N ALA A 345 -3.02 10.23 20.86
CA ALA A 345 -3.50 10.59 22.19
C ALA A 345 -4.82 11.36 22.15
N LEU A 346 -5.01 12.20 21.13
CA LEU A 346 -6.20 13.01 20.92
C LEU A 346 -7.39 12.16 20.46
N TYR A 347 -7.18 11.32 19.43
CA TYR A 347 -8.29 10.67 18.71
C TYR A 347 -8.51 9.20 19.03
N ILE A 348 -7.64 8.54 19.81
CA ILE A 348 -7.93 7.19 20.30
C ILE A 348 -8.88 7.26 21.51
N ILE A 349 -9.98 6.51 21.40
CA ILE A 349 -11.04 6.41 22.40
C ILE A 349 -11.21 4.96 22.89
N PRO A 350 -11.56 4.72 24.17
CA PRO A 350 -11.80 3.38 24.69
C PRO A 350 -13.09 2.78 24.12
N LEU A 351 -13.09 1.47 23.84
CA LEU A 351 -14.27 0.73 23.37
C LEU A 351 -15.25 0.37 24.50
N SER A 352 -14.82 0.43 25.76
CA SER A 352 -15.66 0.16 26.92
C SER A 352 -15.39 1.18 28.03
N PRO A 353 -16.43 1.69 28.71
CA PRO A 353 -16.26 2.51 29.90
C PRO A 353 -15.76 1.70 31.12
N LYS A 354 -15.69 0.37 31.02
CA LYS A 354 -15.14 -0.52 32.07
C LYS A 354 -13.67 -0.85 31.86
N VAL A 355 -12.95 -0.09 31.03
CA VAL A 355 -11.50 -0.26 30.87
C VAL A 355 -10.85 -0.07 32.24
N ASP A 356 -10.05 -1.05 32.64
CA ASP A 356 -9.23 -0.93 33.83
C ASP A 356 -8.11 0.08 33.55
N HIS A 357 -8.28 1.28 34.07
CA HIS A 357 -7.33 2.38 33.97
C HIS A 357 -6.05 2.14 34.79
N SER A 358 -6.01 1.11 35.63
CA SER A 358 -4.81 0.73 36.39
C SER A 358 -3.86 -0.19 35.61
N SER A 359 -4.30 -0.75 34.48
CA SER A 359 -3.51 -1.66 33.66
C SER A 359 -3.07 -1.04 32.33
N LEU A 360 -1.76 -0.97 32.11
CA LEU A 360 -1.15 -0.57 30.82
C LEU A 360 -1.51 -1.53 29.67
N GLU A 361 -2.05 -2.70 29.98
CA GLU A 361 -2.52 -3.62 28.96
C GLU A 361 -3.84 -3.13 28.33
N SER A 362 -4.75 -2.61 29.16
CA SER A 362 -6.09 -2.16 28.78
C SER A 362 -6.20 -0.66 28.55
N ASP A 363 -5.44 0.17 29.27
CA ASP A 363 -5.40 1.61 29.08
C ASP A 363 -4.32 2.02 28.07
N PHE A 364 -4.77 2.29 26.84
CA PHE A 364 -3.89 2.72 25.77
C PHE A 364 -3.23 4.07 26.03
N LYS A 365 -3.93 5.03 26.66
CA LYS A 365 -3.38 6.37 26.88
C LYS A 365 -2.29 6.32 27.94
N ALA A 366 -2.51 5.58 29.03
CA ALA A 366 -1.48 5.33 30.03
C ALA A 366 -0.25 4.63 29.42
N TRP A 367 -0.47 3.59 28.59
CA TRP A 367 0.61 2.92 27.87
C TRP A 367 1.36 3.85 26.91
N LEU A 368 0.66 4.71 26.17
CA LEU A 368 1.25 5.66 25.25
C LEU A 368 2.11 6.70 25.97
N SER A 369 1.69 7.16 27.16
CA SER A 369 2.47 8.04 28.02
C SER A 369 3.79 7.40 28.48
N GLU A 370 3.75 6.16 28.98
CA GLU A 370 4.97 5.41 29.35
C GLU A 370 5.89 5.17 28.14
N TRP A 371 5.31 4.81 27.00
CA TRP A 371 6.05 4.67 25.75
C TRP A 371 6.75 5.98 25.35
N HIS A 372 6.07 7.12 25.51
CA HIS A 372 6.62 8.43 25.18
C HIS A 372 7.81 8.80 26.05
N VAL A 373 7.78 8.49 27.35
CA VAL A 373 8.93 8.68 28.26
C VAL A 373 10.14 7.87 27.79
N LEU A 374 9.93 6.61 27.39
CA LEU A 374 10.99 5.76 26.84
C LEU A 374 11.53 6.31 25.52
N TRP A 375 10.66 6.85 24.67
CA TRP A 375 11.05 7.51 23.42
C TRP A 375 11.93 8.73 23.68
N GLN A 376 11.54 9.63 24.58
CA GLN A 376 12.37 10.79 24.93
C GLN A 376 13.75 10.38 25.45
N THR A 377 13.79 9.35 26.30
CA THR A 377 15.03 8.83 26.87
C THR A 377 15.95 8.24 25.79
N ALA A 378 15.42 7.43 24.87
CA ALA A 378 16.18 6.83 23.79
C ALA A 378 16.70 7.89 22.81
N LYS A 379 15.86 8.88 22.48
CA LYS A 379 16.23 10.03 21.64
C LYS A 379 17.38 10.82 22.27
N GLN A 380 17.27 11.17 23.55
CA GLN A 380 18.31 11.95 24.24
C GLN A 380 19.65 11.22 24.23
N ARG A 381 19.67 9.93 24.60
CA ARG A 381 20.89 9.12 24.57
C ARG A 381 21.55 9.06 23.20
N PHE A 382 20.74 9.00 22.14
CA PHE A 382 21.24 9.02 20.78
C PHE A 382 21.83 10.39 20.40
N MET A 383 21.16 11.49 20.78
CA MET A 383 21.66 12.85 20.56
C MET A 383 22.98 13.10 21.29
N ASP A 384 23.07 12.75 22.57
CA ASP A 384 24.28 12.94 23.38
C ASP A 384 25.50 12.24 22.76
N ALA A 385 25.30 11.02 22.23
CA ALA A 385 26.36 10.27 21.57
C ALA A 385 26.82 10.87 20.24
N MET A 386 25.98 11.64 19.54
CA MET A 386 26.38 12.35 18.32
C MET A 386 27.22 13.58 18.66
N TYR A 387 26.85 14.33 19.71
CA TYR A 387 27.60 15.52 20.14
C TYR A 387 29.03 15.19 20.58
N ILE A 388 29.21 14.11 21.34
CA ILE A 388 30.54 13.66 21.79
C ILE A 388 31.47 13.40 20.59
N TYR A 389 30.97 12.80 19.51
CA TYR A 389 31.77 12.53 18.33
C TYR A 389 32.14 13.80 17.55
N GLU A 390 31.26 14.81 17.50
CA GLU A 390 31.56 16.08 16.86
C GLU A 390 32.64 16.86 17.61
N GLU A 391 32.65 16.81 18.94
CA GLU A 391 33.70 17.43 19.77
C GLU A 391 35.05 16.71 19.68
N GLU A 392 35.06 15.37 19.56
CA GLU A 392 36.30 14.57 19.47
C GLU A 392 36.97 14.63 18.08
N ASN A 393 36.28 15.11 17.04
CA ASN A 393 36.76 15.14 15.66
C ASN A 393 36.79 16.54 15.01
N GLN A 394 36.63 17.60 15.80
CA GLN A 394 37.04 18.98 15.45
C GLN A 394 38.49 19.21 15.90
#